data_AF-A0A4P5XPI1-F1
#
_entry.id   AF-A0A4P5XPI1-F1
#
_cell.length_a   1.000
_cell.length_b   1.000
_cell.length_c   1.000
_cell.angle_alpha   90.00
_cell.angle_beta   90.00
_cell.angle_gamma   90.00
#
_symmetry.space_group_name_H-M   'P 1'
#
loop_
_entity.id
_entity.type
_entity.pdbx_description
1 polymer ?
#
loop_
_entity_poly.entity_id
_entity_poly.type
_entity_poly.pdbx_seq_one_letter_code
_entity_poly.pdbx_strand_id
1 'polypeptide(L)'
;MQLTRTWIGRLFWTGAVLTFVGLLACAVLLVLLAVGDSNGATGVWGVFLVAASAWVINFVSLVALLAWRAMQETNSDNTSR
;
A
#
# COMPACT_ATOMS: atom_id res chain seq x y z
N MET A 1 23.52 1.47 -1.51
CA MET A 1 22.44 2.33 -0.96
C MET A 1 21.46 2.88 -2.00
N GLN A 2 21.79 3.14 -3.27
CA GLN A 2 20.82 3.73 -4.22
C GLN A 2 19.59 2.83 -4.50
N LEU A 3 19.77 1.51 -4.62
CA LEU A 3 18.69 0.56 -4.93
C LEU A 3 17.52 0.62 -3.92
N THR A 4 17.81 0.64 -2.61
CA THR A 4 16.77 0.68 -1.56
C THR A 4 15.95 1.98 -1.59
N ARG A 5 16.56 3.11 -2.00
CA ARG A 5 15.84 4.39 -2.13
C ARG A 5 14.83 4.31 -3.27
N THR A 6 15.20 3.68 -4.38
CA THR A 6 14.29 3.43 -5.51
C THR A 6 13.14 2.52 -5.10
N TRP A 7 13.40 1.45 -4.32
CA TRP A 7 12.35 0.55 -3.82
C TRP A 7 11.37 1.25 -2.87
N ILE A 8 11.86 2.06 -1.93
CA ILE A 8 11.00 2.84 -1.03
C ILE A 8 10.10 3.80 -1.83
N GLY A 9 10.67 4.51 -2.82
CA GLY A 9 9.90 5.39 -3.69
C GLY A 9 8.81 4.65 -4.48
N ARG A 10 9.13 3.46 -5.00
CA ARG A 10 8.15 2.60 -5.69
C ARG A 10 7.04 2.14 -4.74
N LEU A 11 7.35 1.75 -3.51
CA LEU A 11 6.33 1.35 -2.52
C LEU A 11 5.42 2.51 -2.11
N PHE A 12 5.95 3.74 -2.01
CA PHE A 12 5.11 4.93 -1.82
C PHE A 12 4.16 5.14 -3.00
N TRP A 13 4.67 5.03 -4.23
CA TRP A 13 3.84 5.16 -5.43
C TRP A 13 2.77 4.07 -5.52
N THR A 14 3.14 2.81 -5.26
CA THR A 14 2.21 1.69 -5.20
C THR A 14 1.15 1.90 -4.12
N GLY A 15 1.53 2.43 -2.96
CA GLY A 15 0.60 2.81 -1.89
C GLY A 15 -0.41 3.86 -2.36
N ALA A 16 0.04 4.92 -3.05
CA ALA A 16 -0.85 5.95 -3.60
C ALA A 16 -1.82 5.39 -4.65
N VAL A 17 -1.34 4.52 -5.54
CA VAL A 17 -2.19 3.84 -6.53
C VAL A 17 -3.22 2.95 -5.85
N LEU A 18 -2.83 2.18 -4.83
CA LEU A 18 -3.75 1.33 -4.06
C LEU A 18 -4.81 2.16 -3.33
N THR A 19 -4.45 3.30 -2.76
CA THR A 19 -5.41 4.23 -2.16
C THR A 19 -6.39 4.77 -3.20
N PHE A 20 -5.91 5.15 -4.38
CA PHE A 20 -6.77 5.61 -5.47
C PHE A 20 -7.76 4.51 -5.92
N VAL A 21 -7.29 3.28 -6.08
CA VAL A 21 -8.12 2.12 -6.40
C VAL A 21 -9.18 1.88 -5.32
N GLY A 22 -8.81 1.97 -4.03
CA GLY A 22 -9.75 1.86 -2.93
C GLY A 22 -10.84 2.93 -2.94
N LEU A 23 -10.48 4.19 -3.22
CA LEU A 23 -11.43 5.30 -3.36
C LEU A 23 -12.36 5.09 -4.55
N LEU A 24 -11.84 4.64 -5.69
CA LEU A 24 -12.63 4.34 -6.89
C LEU A 24 -13.63 3.20 -6.60
N ALA A 25 -13.17 2.11 -5.99
CA ALA A 25 -14.03 0.99 -5.61
C ALA A 25 -15.13 1.45 -4.64
N CYS A 26 -14.81 2.29 -3.67
CA CYS A 26 -15.79 2.85 -2.76
C CYS A 26 -16.84 3.72 -3.48
N ALA A 27 -16.40 4.59 -4.39
CA ALA A 27 -17.31 5.43 -5.18
C ALA A 27 -18.25 4.59 -6.06
N VAL A 28 -17.71 3.57 -6.76
CA VAL A 28 -18.50 2.65 -7.58
C VAL A 28 -19.49 1.87 -6.72
N LEU A 29 -19.09 1.43 -5.53
CA LEU A 29 -19.95 0.72 -4.59
C LEU A 29 -21.15 1.58 -4.16
N LEU A 30 -20.92 2.86 -3.83
CA LEU A 30 -22.00 3.79 -3.50
C LEU A 30 -22.98 3.97 -4.66
N VAL A 31 -22.48 4.05 -5.90
CA VAL A 31 -23.32 4.15 -7.10
C VAL A 31 -24.16 2.88 -7.30
N LEU A 32 -23.56 1.70 -7.15
CA LEU A 32 -24.26 0.42 -7.31
C LEU A 32 -25.33 0.22 -6.24
N LEU A 33 -25.04 0.59 -5.00
CA LEU A 33 -26.02 0.59 -3.92
C LEU A 33 -27.16 1.58 -4.19
N ALA A 34 -26.86 2.76 -4.74
CA ALA A 34 -27.88 3.75 -5.10
C ALA A 34 -28.80 3.28 -6.25
N VAL A 35 -28.27 2.50 -7.19
CA VAL A 35 -29.02 1.90 -8.31
C VAL A 35 -29.73 0.59 -7.90
N GLY A 36 -29.44 0.06 -6.71
CA GLY A 36 -30.04 -1.17 -6.19
C GLY A 36 -29.40 -2.46 -6.72
N ASP A 37 -28.21 -2.39 -7.32
CA ASP A 37 -27.47 -3.57 -7.81
C ASP A 37 -26.60 -4.17 -6.70
N SER A 38 -27.18 -5.11 -5.96
CA SER A 38 -26.50 -5.82 -4.87
C SER A 38 -25.43 -6.81 -5.35
N ASN A 39 -25.59 -7.37 -6.56
CA ASN A 39 -24.63 -8.30 -7.14
C ASN A 39 -23.36 -7.55 -7.56
N GLY A 40 -23.52 -6.42 -8.25
CA GLY A 40 -22.43 -5.51 -8.57
C GLY A 40 -21.72 -5.01 -7.29
N ALA A 41 -22.47 -4.58 -6.29
CA ALA A 41 -21.91 -4.09 -5.03
C ALA A 41 -21.06 -5.16 -4.31
N THR A 42 -21.50 -6.41 -4.30
CA THR A 42 -20.74 -7.53 -3.72
C THR A 42 -19.42 -7.77 -4.45
N GLY A 43 -19.44 -7.70 -5.79
CA GLY A 43 -18.23 -7.82 -6.60
C GLY A 43 -17.22 -6.70 -6.32
N VAL A 44 -17.68 -5.45 -6.27
CA VAL A 44 -16.83 -4.29 -5.99
C VAL A 44 -16.30 -4.30 -4.56
N TRP A 45 -17.08 -4.79 -3.59
CA TRP A 45 -16.62 -5.00 -2.22
C TRP A 45 -15.44 -5.97 -2.16
N GLY A 46 -15.47 -7.05 -2.95
CA GLY A 46 -14.34 -7.97 -3.10
C GLY A 46 -13.09 -7.26 -3.63
N VAL A 47 -13.23 -6.41 -4.64
CA VAL A 47 -12.10 -5.61 -5.18
C VAL A 47 -11.54 -4.66 -4.11
N PHE A 48 -12.41 -4.01 -3.34
CA PHE A 48 -12.01 -3.13 -2.25
C PHE A 48 -11.20 -3.88 -1.19
N LEU A 49 -11.64 -5.07 -0.79
CA LEU A 49 -10.92 -5.92 0.17
C LEU A 49 -9.54 -6.33 -0.35
N VAL A 50 -9.43 -6.75 -1.61
CA VAL A 50 -8.13 -7.11 -2.21
C VAL A 50 -7.20 -5.90 -2.26
N ALA A 51 -7.71 -4.73 -2.65
CA ALA A 51 -6.93 -3.49 -2.65
C ALA A 51 -6.46 -3.12 -1.23
N ALA A 52 -7.32 -3.25 -0.23
CA ALA A 52 -6.98 -3.02 1.17
C ALA A 52 -5.90 -3.99 1.67
N SER A 53 -6.01 -5.29 1.36
CA SER A 53 -5.00 -6.29 1.71
C SER A 53 -3.65 -5.98 1.06
N ALA A 54 -3.64 -5.64 -0.23
CA ALA A 54 -2.42 -5.25 -0.93
C ALA A 54 -1.80 -3.96 -0.34
N TRP A 55 -2.63 -3.02 0.12
CA TRP A 55 -2.17 -1.80 0.79
C TRP A 55 -1.47 -2.11 2.11
N VAL A 56 -2.01 -3.03 2.93
CA VAL A 56 -1.38 -3.49 4.17
C VAL A 56 -0.03 -4.16 3.89
N ILE A 57 0.05 -5.05 2.91
CA ILE A 57 1.31 -5.71 2.53
C ILE A 57 2.35 -4.68 2.07
N ASN A 58 1.93 -3.70 1.26
CA ASN A 58 2.79 -2.61 0.80
C ASN A 58 3.31 -1.78 1.98
N PHE A 59 2.44 -1.45 2.94
CA PHE A 59 2.82 -0.71 4.15
C PHE A 59 3.82 -1.48 5.01
N VAL A 60 3.57 -2.75 5.30
CA VAL A 60 4.48 -3.63 6.07
C VAL A 60 5.85 -3.72 5.38
N SER A 61 5.87 -3.88 4.05
CA SER A 61 7.11 -3.93 3.27
C SER A 61 7.90 -2.63 3.38
N LEU A 62 7.22 -1.48 3.37
CA LEU A 62 7.83 -0.17 3.48
C LEU A 62 8.44 0.04 4.87
N VAL A 63 7.73 -0.34 5.93
CA VAL A 63 8.24 -0.31 7.32
C VAL A 63 9.46 -1.19 7.48
N ALA A 64 9.44 -2.41 6.94
CA ALA A 64 10.58 -3.34 7.00
C ALA A 64 11.84 -2.76 6.33
N LEU A 65 11.69 -2.14 5.15
CA LEU A 65 12.82 -1.51 4.45
C LEU A 65 13.36 -0.28 5.19
N LEU A 66 12.50 0.51 5.81
CA LEU A 66 12.91 1.65 6.64
C LEU A 66 13.64 1.18 7.92
N ALA A 67 13.15 0.14 8.58
CA ALA A 67 13.79 -0.43 9.76
C ALA A 67 15.18 -1.01 9.41
N TRP A 68 15.28 -1.72 8.27
CA TRP A 68 16.55 -2.22 7.78
C TRP A 68 17.55 -1.10 7.51
N ARG A 69 17.09 0.02 6.91
CA ARG A 69 17.91 1.21 6.69
C ARG A 69 18.43 1.80 8.00
N ALA A 70 17.56 1.97 8.99
CA ALA A 70 17.94 2.48 10.30
C ALA A 70 18.99 1.58 10.98
N MET A 71 18.82 0.26 10.91
CA MET A 71 19.82 -0.68 11.46
C MET A 71 21.18 -0.60 10.75
N GLN A 72 21.20 -0.39 9.43
CA GLN A 72 22.45 -0.21 8.69
C GLN A 72 23.17 1.08 9.08
N GLU A 73 22.44 2.16 9.30
CA GLU A 73 22.99 3.44 9.75
C GLU A 73 23.63 3.28 11.16
N THR A 74 22.89 2.68 12.11
CA THR A 74 23.40 2.43 13.47
C THR A 74 24.64 1.51 13.50
N ASN A 75 24.68 0.46 12.68
CA ASN A 75 25.84 -0.44 12.61
C ASN A 75 27.07 0.25 12.00
N SER A 76 26.88 1.17 11.05
CA SER A 76 28.00 1.92 10.47
C SER A 76 28.65 2.85 11.49
N ASP A 77 27.87 3.49 12.37
CA ASP A 77 28.39 4.37 13.41
C ASP A 77 29.19 3.62 14.48
N ASN A 78 28.79 2.39 14.83
CA ASN A 78 29.53 1.58 15.81
C ASN A 78 30.87 1.04 15.28
N THR A 79 31.08 1.00 13.97
CA THR A 79 32.32 0.48 13.36
C THR A 79 33.36 1.58 13.12
N SER A 80 32.99 2.86 13.29
CA SER A 80 33.86 4.03 13.09
C SER A 80 34.41 4.63 14.39
N ARG A 81 34.16 3.97 15.52
CA ARG A 81 34.75 4.26 16.84
C ARG A 81 35.77 3.19 17.20
#